data_AF-V9IJ44-F1
#
_entry.id   AF-V9IJ44-F1
#
_cell.length_a   1.000
_cell.length_b   1.000
_cell.length_c   1.000
_cell.angle_alpha   90.00
_cell.angle_beta   90.00
_cell.angle_gamma   90.00
#
_symmetry.space_group_name_H-M   'P 1'
#
loop_
_entity.id
_entity.type
_entity.pdbx_description
1 polymer ?
#
loop_
_entity_poly.entity_id
_entity_poly.type
_entity_poly.pdbx_seq_one_letter_code
_entity_poly.pdbx_strand_id
1 'polypeptide(L)'
;MLEKENDQMDTKTDNSDSTTHAVLSLTGESFKHGIENGISFVKFFAPWCGHCKRLAPIWKDLGKKFLTNENVKIVKVDCTLDISKELCNEQEVDGFPTLYLYRDGLKVSEYNGARNLDDLYEFIMTYVQPHDEL
;
A
#
# COMPACT_ATOMS: atom_id res chain seq x y z
N MET A 1 28.85 -23.22 37.07
CA MET A 1 29.40 -21.91 37.50
C MET A 1 30.36 -21.49 36.39
N LEU A 2 30.13 -20.53 35.50
CA LEU A 2 29.12 -19.51 35.22
C LEU A 2 29.38 -19.18 33.72
N GLU A 3 28.41 -19.32 32.81
CA GLU A 3 27.70 -18.22 32.12
C GLU A 3 28.39 -16.84 32.12
N LYS A 4 28.68 -16.30 30.91
CA LYS A 4 28.49 -14.91 30.39
C LYS A 4 28.60 -14.95 28.85
N GLU A 5 27.51 -14.84 28.06
CA GLU A 5 26.82 -13.63 27.51
C GLU A 5 27.66 -12.81 26.49
N ASN A 6 27.32 -12.81 25.20
CA ASN A 6 26.38 -11.92 24.45
C ASN A 6 26.99 -10.53 24.19
N ASP A 7 27.16 -10.04 22.95
CA ASP A 7 26.07 -9.53 22.13
C ASP A 7 26.45 -9.61 20.63
N GLN A 8 25.72 -10.43 19.87
CA GLN A 8 25.81 -10.51 18.42
C GLN A 8 24.68 -9.64 17.87
N MET A 9 25.05 -8.62 17.11
CA MET A 9 24.16 -7.65 16.48
C MET A 9 23.12 -8.37 15.61
N ASP A 10 21.88 -8.40 16.11
CA ASP A 10 20.72 -9.05 15.51
C ASP A 10 20.40 -8.47 14.12
N THR A 11 20.91 -9.12 13.08
CA THR A 11 20.30 -9.05 11.75
C THR A 11 18.97 -9.80 11.79
N LYS A 12 17.89 -9.12 12.19
CA LYS A 12 16.53 -9.59 11.91
C LYS A 12 16.20 -9.31 10.45
N THR A 13 16.72 -10.19 9.60
CA THR A 13 16.11 -10.52 8.33
C THR A 13 14.72 -11.08 8.63
N ASP A 14 13.68 -10.28 8.37
CA ASP A 14 12.31 -10.76 8.32
C ASP A 14 12.21 -11.78 7.17
N ASN A 15 12.42 -13.05 7.52
CA ASN A 15 12.25 -14.17 6.60
C ASN A 15 10.78 -14.59 6.60
N SER A 16 9.99 -13.93 5.74
CA SER A 16 8.72 -14.44 5.24
C SER A 16 8.31 -13.59 4.04
N ASP A 17 8.55 -14.13 2.84
CA ASP A 17 7.59 -14.18 1.72
C ASP A 17 8.34 -14.07 0.39
N SER A 18 8.67 -15.23 -0.18
CA SER A 18 9.03 -15.36 -1.59
C SER A 18 8.05 -16.35 -2.19
N THR A 19 6.83 -15.90 -2.46
CA THR A 19 6.16 -16.00 -3.77
C THR A 19 4.73 -15.44 -3.65
N THR A 20 4.49 -14.33 -4.36
CA THR A 20 3.22 -13.59 -4.48
C THR A 20 2.90 -12.61 -3.34
N HIS A 21 3.61 -11.47 -3.32
CA HIS A 21 3.30 -10.38 -2.41
C HIS A 21 1.92 -9.78 -2.71
N ALA A 22 0.96 -10.03 -1.83
CA ALA A 22 -0.41 -9.51 -1.90
C ALA A 22 -0.49 -7.97 -1.85
N VAL A 23 0.58 -7.29 -1.41
CA VAL A 23 0.67 -5.82 -1.40
C VAL A 23 2.02 -5.41 -1.97
N LEU A 24 1.99 -4.58 -3.01
CA LEU A 24 3.18 -4.03 -3.65
C LEU A 24 3.74 -2.86 -2.84
N SER A 25 5.05 -2.85 -2.60
CA SER A 25 5.74 -1.72 -1.98
C SER A 25 6.44 -0.92 -3.07
N LEU A 26 5.99 0.31 -3.31
CA LEU A 26 6.59 1.19 -4.31
C LEU A 26 7.29 2.38 -3.63
N THR A 27 8.26 2.93 -4.34
CA THR A 27 9.07 4.11 -3.98
C THR A 27 8.94 5.17 -5.09
N GLY A 28 9.50 6.37 -4.90
CA GLY A 28 9.49 7.41 -5.95
C GLY A 28 9.93 6.89 -7.33
N GLU A 29 11.01 6.11 -7.37
CA GLU A 29 11.58 5.59 -8.62
C GLU A 29 10.68 4.56 -9.31
N SER A 30 9.95 3.73 -8.55
CA SER A 30 9.15 2.62 -9.09
C SER A 30 7.66 2.95 -9.21
N PHE A 31 7.21 4.06 -8.65
CA PHE A 31 5.80 4.40 -8.52
C PHE A 31 5.11 4.51 -9.88
N LYS A 32 5.62 5.39 -10.75
CA LYS A 32 5.00 5.68 -12.06
C LYS A 32 4.78 4.41 -12.88
N HIS A 33 5.80 3.56 -12.98
CA HIS A 33 5.69 2.29 -13.71
C HIS A 33 4.76 1.29 -12.99
N GLY A 34 4.85 1.20 -11.66
CA GLY A 34 4.02 0.26 -10.88
C GLY A 34 2.52 0.52 -11.02
N ILE A 35 2.10 1.79 -11.17
CA ILE A 35 0.69 2.18 -11.31
C ILE A 35 0.24 2.43 -12.75
N GLU A 36 1.12 2.25 -13.75
CA GLU A 36 0.90 2.64 -15.15
C GLU A 36 -0.31 1.99 -15.82
N ASN A 37 -0.67 0.77 -15.39
CA ASN A 37 -1.74 -0.01 -15.99
C ASN A 37 -2.73 -0.51 -14.92
N GLY A 38 -4.01 -0.49 -15.26
CA GLY A 38 -5.10 -1.02 -14.44
C GLY A 38 -5.44 -0.11 -13.26
N ILE A 39 -6.10 -0.70 -12.25
CA ILE A 39 -6.45 -0.02 -11.01
C ILE A 39 -5.33 -0.23 -9.99
N SER A 40 -4.84 0.85 -9.41
CA SER A 40 -3.92 0.80 -8.27
C SER A 40 -4.53 1.54 -7.10
N PHE A 41 -4.78 0.84 -5.99
CA PHE A 41 -5.18 1.47 -4.75
C PHE A 41 -3.96 1.62 -3.85
N VAL A 42 -3.57 2.87 -3.60
CA VAL A 42 -2.29 3.22 -2.98
C VAL A 42 -2.54 3.77 -1.58
N LYS A 43 -1.83 3.22 -0.59
CA LYS A 43 -1.72 3.77 0.75
C LYS A 43 -0.38 4.48 0.93
N PHE A 44 -0.43 5.80 1.08
CA PHE A 44 0.69 6.60 1.54
C PHE A 44 0.70 6.62 3.07
N PHE A 45 1.84 6.27 3.67
CA PHE A 45 1.93 6.08 5.13
C PHE A 45 3.27 6.49 5.73
N ALA A 46 3.30 6.53 7.06
CA ALA A 46 4.51 6.58 7.87
C ALA A 46 4.51 5.43 8.91
N PRO A 47 5.64 4.77 9.18
CA PRO A 47 5.70 3.57 10.04
C PRO A 47 5.39 3.88 11.51
N TRP A 48 5.68 5.11 11.96
CA TRP A 48 5.41 5.56 13.32
C TRP A 48 3.93 5.96 13.54
N CYS A 49 3.16 6.20 12.48
CA CYS A 49 1.77 6.64 12.59
C CYS A 49 0.84 5.53 13.14
N GLY A 50 0.15 5.82 14.24
CA GLY A 50 -0.77 4.88 14.88
C GLY A 50 -1.94 4.47 13.98
N HIS A 51 -2.47 5.39 13.17
CA HIS A 51 -3.56 5.10 12.22
C HIS A 51 -3.10 4.17 11.10
N CYS A 52 -1.87 4.37 10.60
CA CYS A 52 -1.27 3.50 9.60
C CYS A 52 -1.05 2.09 10.13
N LYS A 53 -0.56 1.96 11.38
CA LYS A 53 -0.37 0.67 12.03
C LYS A 53 -1.68 -0.11 12.18
N ARG A 54 -2.79 0.55 12.54
CA ARG A 54 -4.11 -0.09 12.63
C ARG A 54 -4.66 -0.54 11.26
N LEU A 55 -4.41 0.24 10.21
CA LEU A 55 -4.84 -0.12 8.84
C LEU A 55 -3.95 -1.19 8.19
N ALA A 56 -2.71 -1.36 8.62
CA ALA A 56 -1.76 -2.30 8.02
C ALA A 56 -2.28 -3.75 7.85
N PRO A 57 -2.87 -4.41 8.87
CA PRO A 57 -3.40 -5.77 8.70
C PRO A 57 -4.56 -5.81 7.69
N ILE A 58 -5.46 -4.83 7.75
CA ILE A 58 -6.62 -4.73 6.83
C ILE A 58 -6.14 -4.54 5.39
N TRP A 59 -5.11 -3.71 5.18
CA TRP A 59 -4.50 -3.50 3.88
C TRP A 59 -3.87 -4.78 3.30
N LYS A 60 -3.27 -5.61 4.16
CA LYS A 60 -2.74 -6.92 3.78
C LYS A 60 -3.85 -7.87 3.35
N ASP A 61 -4.94 -7.91 4.11
CA ASP A 61 -6.09 -8.78 3.78
C ASP A 61 -6.83 -8.30 2.52
N LEU A 62 -6.90 -6.99 2.29
CA LEU A 62 -7.38 -6.42 1.04
C LEU A 62 -6.52 -6.88 -0.15
N GLY A 63 -5.20 -6.82 0.00
CA GLY A 63 -4.25 -7.38 -0.95
C GLY A 63 -4.55 -8.82 -1.32
N LYS A 64 -4.84 -9.66 -0.31
CA LYS A 64 -5.18 -11.07 -0.53
C LYS A 64 -6.45 -11.26 -1.36
N LYS A 65 -7.46 -10.40 -1.19
CA LYS A 65 -8.72 -10.47 -1.96
C LYS A 65 -8.51 -10.21 -3.46
N PHE A 66 -7.48 -9.46 -3.83
CA PHE A 66 -7.17 -9.12 -5.21
C PHE A 66 -5.99 -9.89 -5.81
N LEU A 67 -5.44 -10.89 -5.11
CA LEU A 67 -4.31 -11.70 -5.59
C LEU A 67 -4.55 -12.34 -6.96
N THR A 68 -5.78 -12.71 -7.28
CA THR A 68 -6.16 -13.34 -8.55
C THR A 68 -6.67 -12.34 -9.59
N ASN A 69 -6.72 -11.05 -9.27
CA ASN A 69 -7.16 -10.00 -10.19
C ASN A 69 -5.95 -9.22 -10.70
N GLU A 70 -5.48 -9.58 -11.90
CA GLU A 70 -4.30 -8.97 -12.52
C GLU A 70 -4.48 -7.47 -12.83
N ASN A 71 -5.72 -6.99 -12.89
CA ASN A 71 -6.04 -5.60 -13.17
C ASN A 71 -6.10 -4.72 -11.91
N VAL A 72 -6.00 -5.29 -10.71
CA VAL A 72 -6.07 -4.55 -9.45
C VAL A 72 -4.81 -4.76 -8.63
N LYS A 73 -4.14 -3.66 -8.29
CA LYS A 73 -2.93 -3.65 -7.46
C LYS A 73 -3.22 -2.95 -6.14
N ILE A 74 -2.89 -3.62 -5.04
CA ILE A 74 -2.90 -3.01 -3.71
C ILE A 74 -1.48 -2.58 -3.38
N VAL A 75 -1.28 -1.28 -3.17
CA VAL A 75 0.04 -0.66 -3.11
C VAL A 75 0.22 0.05 -1.78
N LYS A 76 1.47 0.09 -1.27
CA LYS A 76 1.88 0.95 -0.16
C LYS A 76 3.12 1.75 -0.54
N VAL A 77 3.19 2.98 -0.06
CA VAL A 77 4.34 3.88 -0.21
C VAL A 77 4.69 4.47 1.15
N ASP A 78 5.91 4.27 1.61
CA ASP A 78 6.42 4.87 2.85
C ASP A 78 6.97 6.27 2.53
N CYS A 79 6.27 7.30 2.97
CA CYS A 79 6.64 8.70 2.74
C CYS A 79 7.77 9.21 3.65
N THR A 80 8.25 8.39 4.58
CA THR A 80 9.37 8.77 5.46
C THR A 80 10.74 8.45 4.86
N LEU A 81 10.78 7.59 3.84
CA LEU A 81 11.99 7.28 3.09
C LEU A 81 12.36 8.45 2.17
N ASP A 82 13.63 8.84 2.14
CA ASP A 82 14.11 9.96 1.31
C ASP A 82 13.73 9.80 -0.17
N ILE A 83 13.84 8.58 -0.70
CA ILE A 83 13.48 8.19 -2.08
C ILE A 83 11.99 8.35 -2.42
N SER A 84 11.13 8.55 -1.42
CA SER A 84 9.67 8.66 -1.59
C SER A 84 9.13 10.03 -1.18
N LYS A 85 9.94 10.90 -0.55
CA LYS A 85 9.49 12.20 -0.03
C LYS A 85 8.96 13.10 -1.15
N GLU A 86 9.72 13.22 -2.24
CA GLU A 86 9.33 14.04 -3.40
C GLU A 86 8.02 13.53 -4.00
N LEU A 87 7.90 12.23 -4.24
CA LEU A 87 6.66 11.60 -4.68
C LEU A 87 5.49 11.95 -3.76
N CYS A 88 5.64 11.80 -2.43
CA CYS A 88 4.55 12.07 -1.51
C CYS A 88 4.12 13.56 -1.51
N ASN A 89 5.07 14.48 -1.70
CA ASN A 89 4.75 15.89 -1.89
C ASN A 89 4.02 16.14 -3.22
N GLU A 90 4.49 15.56 -4.32
CA GLU A 90 3.84 15.66 -5.64
C GLU A 90 2.42 15.09 -5.66
N GLN A 91 2.19 14.03 -4.88
CA GLN A 91 0.87 13.42 -4.74
C GLN A 91 -0.04 14.16 -3.75
N GLU A 92 0.43 15.25 -3.13
CA GLU A 92 -0.29 16.10 -2.18
C GLU A 92 -0.67 15.35 -0.89
N VAL A 93 0.26 14.53 -0.37
CA VAL A 93 0.06 13.78 0.87
C VAL A 93 0.34 14.66 2.08
N ASP A 94 -0.71 15.31 2.59
CA ASP A 94 -0.62 16.21 3.76
C ASP A 94 -0.80 15.52 5.12
N GLY A 95 -1.14 14.22 5.12
CA GLY A 95 -1.43 13.47 6.34
C GLY A 95 -1.32 11.97 6.14
N PHE A 96 -1.41 11.22 7.25
CA PHE A 96 -1.28 9.76 7.19
C PHE A 96 -2.38 9.01 7.96
N PRO A 97 -2.88 7.87 7.43
CA PRO A 97 -2.71 7.44 6.05
C PRO A 97 -3.56 8.28 5.08
N THR A 98 -3.05 8.47 3.87
CA THR A 98 -3.81 8.99 2.72
C THR A 98 -3.95 7.88 1.69
N LEU A 99 -5.17 7.73 1.17
CA LEU A 99 -5.56 6.61 0.30
C LEU A 99 -6.03 7.16 -1.05
N TYR A 100 -5.29 6.87 -2.10
CA TYR A 100 -5.62 7.32 -3.46
C TYR A 100 -5.83 6.13 -4.39
N LEU A 101 -6.82 6.26 -5.26
CA LEU A 101 -7.04 5.34 -6.36
C LEU A 101 -6.48 5.93 -7.65
N TYR A 102 -5.74 5.10 -8.37
CA TYR A 102 -5.22 5.41 -9.69
C TYR A 102 -5.83 4.47 -10.73
N ARG A 103 -6.09 5.01 -11.92
CA ARG A 103 -6.42 4.25 -13.11
C ARG A 103 -5.42 4.61 -14.19
N ASP A 104 -4.70 3.62 -14.70
CA ASP A 104 -3.74 3.77 -15.80
C ASP A 104 -2.75 4.95 -15.56
N GLY A 105 -2.18 4.98 -14.35
CA GLY A 105 -1.24 6.02 -13.92
C GLY A 105 -1.86 7.35 -13.43
N LEU A 106 -3.17 7.56 -13.59
CA LEU A 106 -3.84 8.81 -13.25
C LEU A 106 -4.56 8.72 -11.91
N LYS A 107 -4.35 9.69 -11.01
CA LYS A 107 -5.09 9.84 -9.73
C LYS A 107 -6.56 10.16 -10.06
N VAL A 108 -7.48 9.24 -9.78
CA VAL A 108 -8.91 9.38 -10.12
C VAL A 108 -9.80 9.60 -8.90
N SER A 109 -9.33 9.26 -7.69
CA SER A 109 -10.14 9.40 -6.48
C SER A 109 -9.30 9.39 -5.21
N GLU A 110 -9.81 10.06 -4.18
CA GLU A 110 -9.36 9.95 -2.80
C GLU A 110 -10.38 9.20 -1.96
N TYR A 111 -9.91 8.23 -1.19
CA TYR A 111 -10.75 7.47 -0.29
C TYR A 111 -10.74 8.06 1.12
N ASN A 112 -11.90 8.57 1.54
CA ASN A 112 -12.14 9.15 2.86
C ASN A 112 -13.13 8.34 3.72
N GLY A 113 -13.50 7.13 3.28
CA GLY A 113 -14.47 6.27 3.96
C GLY A 113 -13.91 5.45 5.13
N ALA A 114 -14.72 4.48 5.58
CA ALA A 114 -14.38 3.61 6.69
C ALA A 114 -13.22 2.65 6.36
N ARG A 115 -12.25 2.56 7.26
CA ARG A 115 -11.00 1.82 7.02
C ARG A 115 -11.10 0.33 7.39
N ASN A 116 -12.24 -0.31 7.13
CA ASN A 116 -12.43 -1.75 7.30
C ASN A 116 -12.37 -2.47 5.93
N LEU A 117 -12.26 -3.80 5.96
CA LEU A 117 -11.98 -4.59 4.75
C LEU A 117 -13.08 -4.48 3.68
N ASP A 118 -14.35 -4.52 4.11
CA ASP A 118 -15.49 -4.58 3.19
C ASP A 118 -15.67 -3.23 2.48
N ASP A 119 -15.63 -2.13 3.22
CA ASP A 119 -15.73 -0.78 2.62
C ASP A 119 -14.59 -0.47 1.64
N LEU A 120 -13.36 -0.91 1.93
CA LEU A 120 -12.23 -0.73 1.02
C LEU A 120 -12.36 -1.60 -0.24
N TYR A 121 -12.88 -2.82 -0.09
CA TYR A 121 -13.13 -3.73 -1.20
C TYR A 121 -14.23 -3.19 -2.11
N GLU A 122 -15.37 -2.79 -1.55
CA GLU A 122 -16.50 -2.22 -2.27
C GLU A 122 -16.10 -0.96 -3.04
N PHE A 123 -15.30 -0.09 -2.41
CA PHE A 123 -14.76 1.09 -3.08
C PHE A 123 -13.97 0.74 -4.34
N ILE A 124 -13.07 -0.24 -4.31
CA ILE A 124 -12.34 -0.66 -5.52
C ILE A 124 -13.32 -1.20 -6.58
N MET A 125 -14.33 -1.98 -6.16
CA MET A 125 -15.27 -2.60 -7.08
C MET A 125 -16.09 -1.58 -7.88
N THR A 126 -16.33 -0.37 -7.37
CA THR A 126 -16.99 0.70 -8.14
C THR A 126 -16.17 1.16 -9.36
N TYR A 127 -14.86 0.89 -9.37
CA TYR A 127 -13.95 1.21 -10.47
C TYR A 127 -13.53 -0.01 -11.31
N VAL A 128 -13.74 -1.23 -10.81
CA VAL A 128 -13.45 -2.46 -11.56
C VAL A 128 -14.59 -2.82 -12.52
N GLN A 129 -15.84 -2.53 -12.15
CA GLN A 129 -16.97 -2.83 -13.02
C GLN A 129 -16.96 -1.89 -14.24
N PRO A 130 -17.16 -2.41 -15.47
CA PRO A 130 -17.52 -1.56 -16.59
C PRO A 130 -18.86 -0.92 -16.22
N HIS A 131 -18.85 0.39 -15.99
CA HIS A 131 -20.08 1.15 -16.09
C HIS A 131 -20.42 1.18 -17.58
N ASP A 132 -21.04 0.11 -18.07
CA ASP A 132 -21.80 0.12 -19.31
C ASP A 132 -22.93 1.13 -19.09
N GLU A 133 -22.62 2.39 -19.40
CA GLU A 133 -23.58 3.47 -19.44
C GLU A 133 -24.33 3.35 -20.77
N LEU A 134 -25.58 2.86 -20.66
CA LEU A 134 -26.61 2.77 -21.68
C LEU A 134 -26.89 4.11 -22.37
#